data_AF-A0A7V8RYI5-F1
#
_entry.id   AF-A0A7V8RYI5-F1
#
_cell.length_a   1.000
_cell.length_b   1.000
_cell.length_c   1.000
_cell.angle_alpha   90.00
_cell.angle_beta   90.00
_cell.angle_gamma   90.00
#
_symmetry.space_group_name_H-M   'P 1'
#
loop_
_entity.id
_entity.type
_entity.pdbx_description
1 polymer ?
#
loop_
_entity_poly.entity_id
_entity_poly.type
_entity_poly.pdbx_seq_one_letter_code
_entity_poly.pdbx_strand_id
1 'polypeptide(L)'
;MSDSSGGSRTGGSSDEPGSEPASARGRGSRRGRRNRSQGRAQGRAQSANTPAPSPAAEAPHAANGTNGATGKGRGRVKGRPAGSALRTVRETSAGGLVIAGIDGPKDDQVAALIGRTDRRGRMLWSLPKGHIEQGETAEQTAIREVAEETGIRGSVLAALGSIDYWFVTEGRRVHKTVHHYLMRSLGGELSDDDVEVTEVAWVPLEELPTRLAYADERRLAEVAGDLIDKLHTGGPAALPPLPPSAPRRRPQTHSSTHRTPGRRSGRGQQQ
;
A
#
# COMPACT_ATOMS: atom_id res chain seq x y z
N MET A 1 9.33 -79.63 -14.19
CA MET A 1 10.00 -79.08 -15.39
C MET A 1 10.87 -77.93 -14.92
N SER A 2 12.17 -78.04 -15.18
CA SER A 2 13.23 -77.01 -15.04
C SER A 2 13.57 -76.61 -13.58
N ASP A 3 14.61 -77.14 -12.92
CA ASP A 3 16.07 -76.84 -13.04
C ASP A 3 16.38 -75.33 -12.98
N SER A 4 17.40 -74.79 -12.30
CA SER A 4 18.58 -75.34 -11.60
C SER A 4 19.28 -74.12 -10.91
N SER A 5 19.81 -74.23 -9.68
CA SER A 5 21.26 -74.40 -9.36
C SER A 5 22.04 -73.14 -8.92
N GLY A 6 22.86 -73.32 -7.87
CA GLY A 6 24.03 -72.50 -7.49
C GLY A 6 23.83 -71.70 -6.18
N GLY A 7 24.49 -71.96 -5.04
CA GLY A 7 25.85 -72.46 -4.77
C GLY A 7 26.70 -71.29 -4.23
N SER A 8 26.78 -71.07 -2.91
CA SER A 8 27.91 -71.47 -2.02
C SER A 8 28.82 -70.31 -1.56
N ARG A 9 28.67 -70.00 -0.26
CA ARG A 9 29.63 -69.58 0.79
C ARG A 9 31.08 -69.19 0.44
N THR A 10 31.55 -68.11 1.08
CA THR A 10 32.75 -67.89 1.94
C THR A 10 32.91 -66.35 2.08
N GLY A 11 33.30 -65.68 3.17
CA GLY A 11 34.01 -66.02 4.40
C GLY A 11 35.26 -65.12 4.53
N GLY A 12 35.30 -64.17 5.48
CA GLY A 12 36.49 -63.38 5.89
C GLY A 12 36.24 -61.86 5.91
N SER A 13 36.09 -61.19 7.07
CA SER A 13 37.15 -60.65 7.97
C SER A 13 37.95 -59.51 7.31
N SER A 14 38.25 -58.33 7.86
CA SER A 14 38.07 -57.63 9.14
C SER A 14 38.60 -56.19 8.93
N ASP A 15 38.19 -55.26 9.80
CA ASP A 15 38.90 -54.03 10.25
C ASP A 15 39.40 -52.98 9.23
N GLU A 16 38.77 -51.79 9.22
CA GLU A 16 39.35 -50.53 9.76
C GLU A 16 38.35 -49.35 9.64
N PRO A 17 38.18 -48.53 10.70
CA PRO A 17 37.54 -47.22 10.63
C PRO A 17 38.58 -46.09 10.77
N GLY A 18 38.51 -45.07 9.92
CA GLY A 18 39.19 -43.81 10.22
C GLY A 18 39.34 -42.88 9.03
N SER A 19 38.62 -41.75 9.05
CA SER A 19 39.20 -40.40 8.89
C SER A 19 38.11 -39.33 8.67
N GLU A 20 37.77 -38.60 9.73
CA GLU A 20 37.54 -37.15 9.72
C GLU A 20 38.48 -36.58 10.82
N PRO A 21 38.84 -35.28 10.91
CA PRO A 21 38.25 -34.10 10.24
C PRO A 21 39.30 -33.10 9.67
N ALA A 22 38.85 -32.14 8.85
CA ALA A 22 39.64 -30.94 8.53
C ALA A 22 38.85 -29.67 8.84
N SER A 23 39.08 -29.14 10.03
CA SER A 23 38.75 -27.78 10.44
C SER A 23 39.74 -26.78 9.84
N ALA A 24 39.27 -25.74 9.15
CA ALA A 24 40.08 -24.56 8.83
C ALA A 24 39.50 -23.31 9.51
N ARG A 25 40.24 -22.81 10.49
CA ARG A 25 40.04 -21.56 11.20
C ARG A 25 40.61 -20.41 10.36
N GLY A 26 39.82 -19.37 10.11
CA GLY A 26 40.31 -18.06 9.66
C GLY A 26 40.05 -17.01 10.73
N ARG A 27 41.09 -16.62 11.48
CA ARG A 27 41.07 -15.52 12.45
C ARG A 27 41.45 -14.20 11.76
N GLY A 28 40.66 -13.17 12.01
CA GLY A 28 41.19 -11.88 12.48
C GLY A 28 41.23 -10.72 11.49
N SER A 29 40.41 -9.69 11.75
CA SER A 29 40.93 -8.34 11.96
C SER A 29 39.95 -7.50 12.78
N ARG A 30 40.39 -7.12 13.98
CA ARG A 30 39.76 -6.13 14.86
C ARG A 30 40.41 -4.77 14.56
N ARG A 31 39.59 -3.74 14.34
CA ARG A 31 39.82 -2.29 14.59
C ARG A 31 38.44 -1.67 14.28
N GLY A 32 37.69 -1.03 15.18
CA GLY A 32 38.05 -0.22 16.32
C GLY A 32 37.48 1.17 16.06
N ARG A 33 36.28 1.49 16.56
CA ARG A 33 35.88 2.86 16.92
C ARG A 33 34.60 2.86 17.75
N ARG A 34 34.80 2.95 19.06
CA ARG A 34 33.78 3.47 20.00
C ARG A 34 33.81 4.98 19.86
N ASN A 35 32.66 5.62 19.70
CA ASN A 35 32.53 7.05 19.99
C ASN A 35 31.42 7.21 21.04
N ARG A 36 31.85 7.27 22.30
CA ARG A 36 31.10 7.90 23.38
C ARG A 36 31.30 9.40 23.22
N SER A 37 30.22 10.16 23.12
CA SER A 37 30.23 11.53 23.60
C SER A 37 29.01 11.72 24.49
N GLN A 38 29.29 11.83 25.78
CA GLN A 38 28.43 12.50 26.74
C GLN A 38 28.60 14.00 26.48
N GLY A 39 27.49 14.70 26.27
CA GLY A 39 27.43 16.15 26.12
C GLY A 39 26.16 16.66 26.77
N ARG A 40 26.22 16.89 28.07
CA ARG A 40 25.21 17.57 28.87
C ARG A 40 25.50 19.07 28.76
N ALA A 41 24.62 19.87 28.16
CA ALA A 41 24.65 21.32 28.23
C ALA A 41 23.23 21.86 28.44
N GLN A 42 23.07 22.52 29.58
CA GLN A 42 21.89 23.29 29.96
C GLN A 42 21.90 24.61 29.18
N GLY A 43 20.74 25.03 28.68
CA GLY A 43 20.53 26.31 28.02
C GLY A 43 19.08 26.74 28.20
N ARG A 44 18.89 27.80 28.99
CA ARG A 44 17.63 28.36 29.47
C ARG A 44 17.07 29.40 28.48
N ALA A 45 15.75 29.40 28.35
CA ALA A 45 14.87 30.48 27.88
C ALA A 45 15.02 31.01 26.44
N GLN A 46 13.93 30.91 25.66
CA GLN A 46 13.17 32.10 25.21
C GLN A 46 11.85 31.73 24.52
N SER A 47 10.92 32.66 24.67
CA SER A 47 9.52 32.63 24.28
C SER A 47 9.31 32.69 22.76
N ALA A 48 8.13 32.22 22.33
CA ALA A 48 7.42 32.57 21.09
C ALA A 48 8.09 32.24 19.74
N ASN A 49 7.58 31.22 19.03
CA ASN A 49 6.96 31.43 17.72
C ASN A 49 6.24 30.16 17.24
N THR A 50 4.91 30.21 17.22
CA THR A 50 4.05 29.29 16.48
C THR A 50 4.01 29.75 15.02
N PRO A 51 4.39 28.95 14.01
CA PRO A 51 3.98 29.24 12.64
C PRO A 51 2.53 28.80 12.49
N ALA A 52 1.65 29.80 12.52
CA ALA A 52 0.24 29.67 12.17
C ALA A 52 0.07 29.15 10.72
N PRO A 53 -1.05 28.47 10.42
CA PRO A 53 -1.42 28.06 9.07
C PRO A 53 -1.84 29.27 8.24
N SER A 54 -1.60 29.26 6.92
CA SER A 54 -2.23 30.23 6.01
C SER A 54 -2.27 29.76 4.55
N PRO A 55 -3.26 30.19 3.74
CA PRO A 55 -4.53 30.81 4.11
C PRO A 55 -5.76 30.15 3.46
N ALA A 56 -6.82 30.01 4.26
CA ALA A 56 -8.18 30.04 3.76
C ALA A 56 -8.51 31.50 3.37
N ALA A 57 -9.12 31.68 2.21
CA ALA A 57 -9.64 32.99 1.79
C ALA A 57 -10.99 33.24 2.48
N GLU A 58 -11.04 34.26 3.34
CA GLU A 58 -12.28 34.87 3.84
C GLU A 58 -12.73 36.03 2.96
N ALA A 59 -14.05 36.17 2.83
CA ALA A 59 -14.76 37.37 2.42
C ALA A 59 -16.19 37.29 3.04
N PRO A 60 -16.89 38.41 3.29
CA PRO A 60 -17.10 38.91 4.65
C PRO A 60 -18.55 38.80 5.16
N HIS A 61 -18.71 39.00 6.47
CA HIS A 61 -19.98 39.22 7.16
C HIS A 61 -20.71 40.47 6.65
N ALA A 62 -22.02 40.33 6.39
CA ALA A 62 -22.96 41.44 6.37
C ALA A 62 -24.22 41.04 7.16
N ALA A 63 -24.57 41.88 8.12
CA ALA A 63 -25.74 41.77 8.98
C ALA A 63 -27.03 42.12 8.22
N ASN A 64 -28.12 41.47 8.63
CA ASN A 64 -29.48 41.71 8.16
C ASN A 64 -30.13 42.81 9.02
N GLY A 65 -30.65 43.85 8.38
CA GLY A 65 -31.43 44.92 8.98
C GLY A 65 -32.45 45.41 7.95
N THR A 66 -33.72 45.39 8.32
CA THR A 66 -34.89 45.52 7.46
C THR A 66 -35.35 46.95 7.21
N ASN A 67 -36.09 47.09 6.08
CA ASN A 67 -37.15 48.06 5.73
C ASN A 67 -36.79 49.43 5.11
N GLY A 68 -37.38 49.69 3.95
CA GLY A 68 -37.53 51.02 3.34
C GLY A 68 -37.90 50.95 1.86
N ALA A 69 -39.01 51.57 1.49
CA ALA A 69 -39.74 51.36 0.24
C ALA A 69 -39.39 52.33 -0.91
N THR A 70 -39.97 52.02 -2.08
CA THR A 70 -40.25 52.88 -3.26
C THR A 70 -39.13 53.12 -4.29
N GLY A 71 -39.46 52.92 -5.57
CA GLY A 71 -38.65 53.41 -6.70
C GLY A 71 -38.76 52.59 -7.99
N LYS A 72 -39.61 53.04 -8.93
CA LYS A 72 -39.70 52.53 -10.31
C LYS A 72 -38.37 52.69 -11.06
N GLY A 73 -37.97 51.68 -11.84
CA GLY A 73 -36.88 51.81 -12.82
C GLY A 73 -36.62 50.52 -13.59
N ARG A 74 -37.07 50.47 -14.84
CA ARG A 74 -36.77 49.37 -15.79
C ARG A 74 -35.27 49.36 -16.12
N GLY A 75 -34.59 48.27 -15.78
CA GLY A 75 -33.24 47.97 -16.25
C GLY A 75 -33.01 46.47 -16.17
N ARG A 76 -33.03 45.78 -17.32
CA ARG A 76 -32.74 44.35 -17.42
C ARG A 76 -31.25 44.12 -17.16
N VAL A 77 -30.89 43.93 -15.90
CA VAL A 77 -29.54 43.48 -15.50
C VAL A 77 -29.39 42.05 -15.99
N LYS A 78 -28.55 41.84 -17.02
CA LYS A 78 -28.08 40.50 -17.39
C LYS A 78 -27.37 39.94 -16.15
N GLY A 79 -28.01 38.98 -15.48
CA GLY A 79 -27.37 38.23 -14.39
C GLY A 79 -26.05 37.66 -14.90
N ARG A 80 -24.95 38.01 -14.22
CA ARG A 80 -23.69 37.27 -14.37
C ARG A 80 -24.01 35.80 -14.13
N PRO A 81 -23.59 34.86 -15.00
CA PRO A 81 -23.84 33.46 -14.76
C PRO A 81 -23.21 33.11 -13.41
N ALA A 82 -23.98 32.50 -12.51
CA ALA A 82 -23.47 31.91 -11.30
C ALA A 82 -22.28 31.03 -11.70
N GLY A 83 -21.11 31.27 -11.10
CA GLY A 83 -19.88 30.54 -11.42
C GLY A 83 -20.19 29.04 -11.47
N SER A 84 -19.87 28.40 -12.60
CA SER A 84 -20.27 27.02 -12.87
C SER A 84 -19.77 26.11 -11.74
N ALA A 85 -20.69 25.66 -10.88
CA ALA A 85 -20.36 24.70 -9.84
C ALA A 85 -19.76 23.46 -10.49
N LEU A 86 -18.53 23.10 -10.10
CA LEU A 86 -17.85 21.94 -10.65
C LEU A 86 -18.72 20.71 -10.42
N ARG A 87 -18.92 19.90 -11.47
CA ARG A 87 -19.68 18.67 -11.36
C ARG A 87 -19.02 17.77 -10.31
N THR A 88 -19.81 17.32 -9.34
CA THR A 88 -19.37 16.38 -8.32
C THR A 88 -19.55 14.95 -8.80
N VAL A 89 -18.52 14.13 -8.67
CA VAL A 89 -18.54 12.69 -8.98
C VAL A 89 -18.05 11.88 -7.80
N ARG A 90 -18.53 10.65 -7.67
CA ARG A 90 -18.10 9.70 -6.65
C ARG A 90 -17.29 8.59 -7.32
N GLU A 91 -16.16 8.25 -6.70
CA GLU A 91 -15.30 7.15 -7.12
C GLU A 91 -15.03 6.23 -5.94
N THR A 92 -14.93 4.94 -6.22
CA THR A 92 -14.66 3.91 -5.21
C THR A 92 -13.46 3.09 -5.65
N SER A 93 -12.54 2.84 -4.73
CA SER A 93 -11.34 2.06 -4.98
C SER A 93 -11.20 1.00 -3.90
N ALA A 94 -10.36 0.02 -4.19
CA ALA A 94 -9.88 -0.89 -3.17
C ALA A 94 -8.39 -1.16 -3.34
N GLY A 95 -7.76 -1.55 -2.25
CA GLY A 95 -6.33 -1.83 -2.17
C GLY A 95 -5.99 -2.50 -0.86
N GLY A 96 -4.71 -2.58 -0.54
CA GLY A 96 -4.32 -3.29 0.66
C GLY A 96 -2.86 -3.16 1.06
N LEU A 97 -2.59 -3.59 2.28
CA LEU A 97 -1.25 -3.74 2.82
C LEU A 97 -0.90 -5.23 2.79
N VAL A 98 -0.08 -5.63 1.82
CA VAL A 98 0.40 -7.01 1.71
C VAL A 98 1.68 -7.19 2.51
N ILE A 99 1.67 -8.16 3.43
CA ILE A 99 2.78 -8.47 4.33
C ILE A 99 3.44 -9.79 3.91
N ALA A 100 4.74 -9.76 3.66
CA ALA A 100 5.58 -10.95 3.58
C ALA A 100 6.08 -11.34 4.97
N GLY A 101 6.15 -12.64 5.24
CA GLY A 101 6.57 -13.16 6.54
C GLY A 101 5.53 -13.00 7.66
N ILE A 102 4.26 -12.77 7.34
CA ILE A 102 3.21 -12.44 8.32
C ILE A 102 2.98 -13.51 9.41
N ASP A 103 3.35 -14.78 9.18
CA ASP A 103 3.29 -15.84 10.22
C ASP A 103 4.55 -15.90 11.10
N GLY A 104 5.62 -15.21 10.70
CA GLY A 104 6.91 -15.18 11.39
C GLY A 104 7.02 -14.04 12.39
N PRO A 105 8.20 -13.88 13.01
CA PRO A 105 8.50 -12.80 13.94
C PRO A 105 8.19 -11.43 13.33
N LYS A 106 7.62 -10.52 14.13
CA LYS A 106 7.17 -9.20 13.68
C LYS A 106 8.32 -8.36 13.08
N ASP A 107 9.53 -8.51 13.61
CA ASP A 107 10.72 -7.77 13.18
C ASP A 107 11.19 -8.17 11.76
N ASP A 108 10.80 -9.36 11.29
CA ASP A 108 11.13 -9.85 9.94
C ASP A 108 10.04 -9.51 8.91
N GLN A 109 8.93 -8.91 9.35
CA GLN A 109 7.78 -8.62 8.50
C GLN A 109 8.01 -7.36 7.68
N VAL A 110 7.77 -7.47 6.38
CA VAL A 110 7.87 -6.36 5.43
C VAL A 110 6.57 -6.22 4.65
N ALA A 111 6.19 -4.97 4.37
CA ALA A 111 5.04 -4.62 3.56
C ALA A 111 5.46 -4.07 2.21
N ALA A 112 4.73 -4.42 1.15
CA ALA A 112 4.96 -3.81 -0.16
C ALA A 112 4.27 -2.45 -0.21
N LEU A 113 5.05 -1.39 -0.50
CA LEU A 113 4.54 -0.04 -0.74
C LEU A 113 4.85 0.39 -2.17
N ILE A 114 4.04 1.31 -2.68
CA ILE A 114 4.28 1.99 -3.95
C ILE A 114 4.72 3.42 -3.72
N GLY A 115 5.71 3.86 -4.49
CA GLY A 115 6.24 5.20 -4.53
C GLY A 115 5.72 5.95 -5.75
N ARG A 116 5.22 7.17 -5.57
CA ARG A 116 4.85 8.09 -6.65
C ARG A 116 5.60 9.41 -6.50
N THR A 117 6.16 9.93 -7.59
CA THR A 117 6.87 11.21 -7.56
C THR A 117 5.89 12.39 -7.66
N ASP A 118 5.94 13.31 -6.70
CA ASP A 118 5.12 14.53 -6.74
C ASP A 118 5.66 15.57 -7.73
N ARG A 119 4.91 16.66 -7.95
CA ARG A 119 5.30 17.75 -8.88
C ARG A 119 6.61 18.45 -8.50
N ARG A 120 7.10 18.25 -7.27
CA ARG A 120 8.35 18.81 -6.75
C ARG A 120 9.50 17.79 -6.79
N GLY A 121 9.29 16.62 -7.40
CA GLY A 121 10.29 15.57 -7.48
C GLY A 121 10.46 14.77 -6.19
N ARG A 122 9.54 14.87 -5.23
CA ARG A 122 9.61 14.12 -3.97
C ARG A 122 8.89 12.79 -4.10
N MET A 123 9.53 11.72 -3.61
CA MET A 123 8.89 10.41 -3.52
C MET A 123 7.85 10.39 -2.40
N LEU A 124 6.61 10.05 -2.75
CA LEU A 124 5.50 9.84 -1.82
C LEU A 124 5.16 8.36 -1.80
N TRP A 125 5.32 7.73 -0.63
CA TRP A 125 4.98 6.33 -0.42
C TRP A 125 3.53 6.20 0.05
N SER A 126 2.81 5.26 -0.55
CA SER A 126 1.42 4.96 -0.22
C SER A 126 1.09 3.48 -0.36
N LEU A 127 -0.09 3.09 0.10
CA LEU A 127 -0.63 1.76 -0.12
C LEU A 127 -1.04 1.56 -1.59
N PRO A 128 -0.83 0.37 -2.17
CA PRO A 128 -1.35 0.05 -3.49
C PRO A 128 -2.88 -0.01 -3.47
N LYS A 129 -3.53 0.60 -4.48
CA LYS A 129 -4.98 0.76 -4.62
C LYS A 129 -5.36 1.34 -5.97
N GLY A 130 -6.40 0.77 -6.59
CA GLY A 130 -7.01 1.30 -7.81
C GLY A 130 -8.52 1.11 -7.86
N HIS A 131 -9.15 1.37 -9.00
CA HIS A 131 -10.60 1.47 -9.12
C HIS A 131 -11.27 0.11 -9.09
N ILE A 132 -12.41 0.02 -8.41
CA ILE A 132 -13.26 -1.17 -8.48
C ILE A 132 -13.89 -1.27 -9.87
N GLU A 133 -13.59 -2.34 -10.61
CA GLU A 133 -14.17 -2.57 -11.93
C GLU A 133 -15.57 -3.19 -11.85
N GLN A 134 -16.30 -3.18 -12.97
CA GLN A 134 -17.62 -3.78 -13.03
C GLN A 134 -17.52 -5.29 -12.79
N GLY A 135 -18.34 -5.81 -11.88
CA GLY A 135 -18.37 -7.22 -11.53
C GLY A 135 -17.39 -7.61 -10.42
N GLU A 136 -16.49 -6.73 -10.01
CA GLU A 136 -15.57 -6.99 -8.89
C GLU A 136 -16.20 -6.62 -7.54
N THR A 137 -15.90 -7.40 -6.51
CA THR A 137 -15.98 -6.96 -5.11
C THR A 137 -14.77 -6.12 -4.74
N ALA A 138 -14.84 -5.38 -3.63
CA ALA A 138 -13.70 -4.61 -3.14
C ALA A 138 -12.49 -5.50 -2.79
N GLU A 139 -12.71 -6.72 -2.29
CA GLU A 139 -11.63 -7.70 -2.03
C GLU A 139 -10.97 -8.15 -3.33
N GLN A 140 -11.76 -8.45 -4.35
CA GLN A 140 -11.25 -8.89 -5.66
C GLN A 140 -10.40 -7.78 -6.29
N THR A 141 -10.90 -6.54 -6.26
CA THR A 141 -10.14 -5.37 -6.70
C THR A 141 -8.85 -5.21 -5.89
N ALA A 142 -8.89 -5.30 -4.55
CA ALA A 142 -7.68 -5.16 -3.74
C ALA A 142 -6.61 -6.20 -4.10
N ILE A 143 -7.01 -7.47 -4.34
CA ILE A 143 -6.09 -8.52 -4.77
C ILE A 143 -5.48 -8.22 -6.14
N ARG A 144 -6.29 -7.78 -7.10
CA ARG A 144 -5.82 -7.42 -8.45
C ARG A 144 -4.88 -6.23 -8.40
N GLU A 145 -5.29 -5.13 -7.77
CA GLU A 145 -4.54 -3.87 -7.73
C GLU A 145 -3.20 -4.03 -7.01
N VAL A 146 -3.15 -4.76 -5.89
CA VAL A 146 -1.87 -5.08 -5.23
C VAL A 146 -0.95 -5.84 -6.19
N ALA A 147 -1.47 -6.83 -6.92
CA ALA A 147 -0.66 -7.60 -7.85
C ALA A 147 -0.22 -6.77 -9.07
N GLU A 148 -1.06 -5.89 -9.60
CA GLU A 148 -0.74 -5.02 -10.75
C GLU A 148 0.28 -3.93 -10.38
N GLU A 149 0.09 -3.24 -9.25
CA GLU A 149 0.96 -2.12 -8.86
C GLU A 149 2.25 -2.54 -8.15
N THR A 150 2.35 -3.78 -7.65
CA THR A 150 3.54 -4.23 -6.90
C THR A 150 4.19 -5.50 -7.43
N GLY A 151 3.52 -6.26 -8.31
CA GLY A 151 3.95 -7.61 -8.72
C GLY A 151 3.71 -8.70 -7.67
N ILE A 152 3.23 -8.36 -6.47
CA ILE A 152 3.03 -9.31 -5.37
C ILE A 152 1.61 -9.87 -5.36
N ARG A 153 1.50 -11.20 -5.35
CA ARG A 153 0.22 -11.89 -5.15
C ARG A 153 -0.09 -11.99 -3.67
N GLY A 154 -1.35 -11.83 -3.30
CA GLY A 154 -1.78 -11.96 -1.91
C GLY A 154 -3.19 -12.48 -1.72
N SER A 155 -3.49 -12.89 -0.50
CA SER A 155 -4.85 -13.20 -0.04
C SER A 155 -5.28 -12.28 1.08
N VAL A 156 -6.55 -11.88 1.07
CA VAL A 156 -7.13 -11.02 2.10
C VAL A 156 -7.30 -11.79 3.41
N LEU A 157 -6.89 -11.15 4.52
CA LEU A 157 -7.05 -11.66 5.88
C LEU A 157 -8.13 -10.92 6.65
N ALA A 158 -8.14 -9.59 6.56
CA ALA A 158 -9.06 -8.74 7.30
C ALA A 158 -9.25 -7.38 6.59
N ALA A 159 -10.34 -6.68 6.88
CA ALA A 159 -10.50 -5.30 6.48
C ALA A 159 -9.74 -4.38 7.45
N LEU A 160 -8.96 -3.43 6.91
CA LEU A 160 -8.29 -2.39 7.69
C LEU A 160 -9.20 -1.18 7.92
N GLY A 161 -10.07 -0.89 6.95
CA GLY A 161 -10.98 0.25 7.02
C GLY A 161 -11.17 0.90 5.66
N SER A 162 -11.71 2.11 5.66
CA SER A 162 -11.89 2.91 4.45
C SER A 162 -11.39 4.34 4.67
N ILE A 163 -10.86 4.94 3.61
CA ILE A 163 -10.43 6.34 3.59
C ILE A 163 -11.30 7.10 2.59
N ASP A 164 -11.87 8.22 3.03
CA ASP A 164 -12.68 9.12 2.21
C ASP A 164 -12.00 10.48 2.07
N TYR A 165 -11.83 10.96 0.83
CA TYR A 165 -11.24 12.26 0.58
C TYR A 165 -11.78 12.92 -0.68
N TRP A 166 -11.56 14.23 -0.77
CA TRP A 166 -11.99 15.05 -1.89
C TRP A 166 -10.79 15.59 -2.66
N PHE A 167 -10.86 15.58 -3.98
CA PHE A 167 -9.90 16.27 -4.84
C PHE A 167 -10.57 16.87 -6.07
N VAL A 168 -9.83 17.70 -6.80
CA VAL A 168 -10.31 18.31 -8.04
C VAL A 168 -9.39 17.88 -9.17
N THR A 169 -9.98 17.32 -10.23
CA THR A 169 -9.29 16.96 -11.47
C THR A 169 -10.19 17.26 -12.66
N GLU A 170 -9.60 17.69 -13.78
CA GLU A 170 -10.33 17.91 -15.05
C GLU A 170 -11.63 18.73 -14.91
N GLY A 171 -11.64 19.76 -14.05
CA GLY A 171 -12.82 20.59 -13.81
C GLY A 171 -13.97 19.87 -13.07
N ARG A 172 -13.68 18.77 -12.38
CA ARG A 172 -14.64 18.01 -11.56
C ARG A 172 -14.16 17.92 -10.13
N ARG A 173 -15.12 17.93 -9.20
CA ARG A 173 -14.86 17.60 -7.79
C ARG A 173 -15.12 16.10 -7.60
N VAL A 174 -14.12 15.35 -7.18
CA VAL A 174 -14.20 13.91 -6.95
C VAL A 174 -14.28 13.64 -5.45
N HIS A 175 -15.28 12.87 -5.04
CA HIS A 175 -15.33 12.23 -3.72
C HIS A 175 -14.84 10.79 -3.88
N LYS A 176 -13.67 10.48 -3.31
CA LYS A 176 -13.04 9.18 -3.40
C LYS A 176 -13.22 8.43 -2.09
N THR A 177 -13.70 7.20 -2.18
CA THR A 177 -13.70 6.22 -1.08
C THR A 177 -12.75 5.09 -1.45
N VAL A 178 -11.84 4.70 -0.55
CA VAL A 178 -10.91 3.58 -0.78
C VAL A 178 -11.03 2.57 0.35
N HIS A 179 -11.41 1.33 0.02
CA HIS A 179 -11.44 0.21 0.95
C HIS A 179 -10.07 -0.47 1.03
N HIS A 180 -9.54 -0.66 2.23
CA HIS A 180 -8.22 -1.25 2.44
C HIS A 180 -8.31 -2.56 3.21
N TYR A 181 -7.46 -3.52 2.81
CA TYR A 181 -7.40 -4.85 3.39
C TYR A 181 -5.99 -5.19 3.88
N LEU A 182 -5.91 -5.93 4.97
CA LEU A 182 -4.69 -6.62 5.39
C LEU A 182 -4.57 -7.88 4.57
N MET A 183 -3.40 -8.08 3.96
CA MET A 183 -3.18 -9.18 3.03
C MET A 183 -1.92 -9.95 3.38
N ARG A 184 -1.99 -11.26 3.17
CA ARG A 184 -0.86 -12.18 3.25
C ARG A 184 -0.21 -12.29 1.88
N SER A 185 1.11 -12.15 1.80
CA SER A 185 1.84 -12.46 0.57
C SER A 185 1.80 -13.96 0.27
N LEU A 186 1.52 -14.30 -0.99
CA LEU A 186 1.56 -15.65 -1.55
C LEU A 186 2.75 -15.83 -2.51
N GLY A 187 3.67 -14.87 -2.55
CA GLY A 187 4.80 -14.80 -3.47
C GLY A 187 4.58 -13.81 -4.63
N GLY A 188 5.49 -13.86 -5.61
CA GLY A 188 5.65 -12.81 -6.62
C GLY A 188 6.99 -12.09 -6.41
N GLU A 189 7.31 -11.20 -7.33
CA GLU A 189 8.51 -10.36 -7.29
C GLU A 189 8.08 -8.91 -7.43
N LEU A 190 8.82 -8.00 -6.79
CA LEU A 190 8.52 -6.57 -6.90
C LEU A 190 8.65 -6.14 -8.36
N SER A 191 7.61 -5.49 -8.88
CA SER A 191 7.58 -4.91 -10.22
C SER A 191 6.95 -3.53 -10.16
N ASP A 192 7.61 -2.56 -10.78
CA ASP A 192 7.18 -1.19 -11.02
C ASP A 192 6.68 -0.98 -12.46
N ASP A 193 6.24 -2.06 -13.13
CA ASP A 193 5.76 -2.01 -14.52
C ASP A 193 4.44 -1.21 -14.68
N ASP A 194 3.73 -0.94 -13.58
CA ASP A 194 2.55 -0.09 -13.61
C ASP A 194 2.93 1.37 -13.85
N VAL A 195 2.34 1.98 -14.88
CA VAL A 195 2.60 3.35 -15.30
C VAL A 195 2.25 4.40 -14.23
N GLU A 196 1.39 4.07 -13.26
CA GLU A 196 1.05 4.94 -12.14
C GLU A 196 2.08 4.91 -11.00
N VAL A 197 3.05 3.99 -11.06
CA VAL A 197 4.03 3.72 -10.02
C VAL A 197 5.42 4.15 -10.49
N THR A 198 6.18 4.79 -9.60
CA THR A 198 7.59 5.15 -9.86
C THR A 198 8.55 4.15 -9.24
N GLU A 199 8.19 3.57 -8.11
CA GLU A 199 9.04 2.63 -7.37
C GLU A 199 8.16 1.70 -6.54
N VAL A 200 8.61 0.47 -6.32
CA VAL A 200 8.00 -0.46 -5.38
C VAL A 200 9.06 -0.98 -4.44
N ALA A 201 8.75 -1.02 -3.14
CA ALA A 201 9.70 -1.47 -2.13
C ALA A 201 9.03 -2.33 -1.06
N TRP A 202 9.78 -3.32 -0.58
CA TRP A 202 9.54 -3.92 0.72
C TRP A 202 10.00 -2.96 1.80
N VAL A 203 9.11 -2.64 2.72
CA VAL A 203 9.36 -1.74 3.84
C VAL A 203 9.10 -2.48 5.14
N PRO A 204 10.02 -2.47 6.13
CA PRO A 204 9.77 -3.06 7.44
C PRO A 204 8.47 -2.55 8.06
N LEU A 205 7.70 -3.46 8.67
CA LEU A 205 6.39 -3.14 9.24
C LEU A 205 6.47 -1.99 10.26
N GLU A 206 7.55 -1.94 11.05
CA GLU A 206 7.80 -0.90 12.04
C GLU A 206 8.07 0.49 11.44
N GLU A 207 8.50 0.57 10.19
CA GLU A 207 8.83 1.83 9.52
C GLU A 207 7.59 2.51 8.90
N LEU A 208 6.49 1.77 8.69
CA LEU A 208 5.29 2.27 8.01
C LEU A 208 4.73 3.59 8.58
N PRO A 209 4.67 3.81 9.92
CA PRO A 209 4.19 5.08 10.49
C PRO A 209 5.06 6.29 10.14
N THR A 210 6.28 6.10 9.65
CA THR A 210 7.15 7.21 9.22
C THR A 210 7.31 7.26 7.70
N ARG A 211 7.19 6.11 7.03
CA ARG A 211 7.38 5.98 5.59
C ARG A 211 6.17 6.45 4.79
N LEU A 212 4.96 6.11 5.22
CA LEU A 212 3.72 6.45 4.51
C LEU A 212 3.49 7.96 4.52
N ALA A 213 3.22 8.53 3.35
CA ALA A 213 3.05 9.97 3.18
C ALA A 213 1.76 10.47 3.85
N TYR A 214 0.68 9.67 3.80
CA TYR A 214 -0.66 10.08 4.20
C TYR A 214 -1.01 9.63 5.63
N ALA A 215 -1.57 10.54 6.42
CA ALA A 215 -1.90 10.30 7.82
C ALA A 215 -2.93 9.17 8.01
N ASP A 216 -3.92 9.07 7.14
CA ASP A 216 -4.94 8.04 7.23
C ASP A 216 -4.39 6.65 6.90
N GLU A 217 -3.43 6.54 5.97
CA GLU A 217 -2.75 5.27 5.69
C GLU A 217 -1.85 4.84 6.85
N ARG A 218 -1.20 5.79 7.54
CA ARG A 218 -0.45 5.49 8.77
C ARG A 218 -1.35 4.89 9.85
N ARG A 219 -2.57 5.42 10.01
CA ARG A 219 -3.57 4.84 10.93
C ARG A 219 -3.97 3.42 10.51
N LEU A 220 -4.12 3.17 9.21
CA LEU A 220 -4.38 1.81 8.72
C LEU A 220 -3.21 0.86 9.00
N ALA A 221 -1.96 1.33 8.93
CA ALA A 221 -0.78 0.53 9.29
C ALA A 221 -0.75 0.18 10.79
N GLU A 222 -1.16 1.10 11.67
CA GLU A 222 -1.35 0.82 13.11
C GLU A 222 -2.40 -0.28 13.33
N VAL A 223 -3.56 -0.17 12.68
CA VAL A 223 -4.62 -1.20 12.71
C VAL A 223 -4.09 -2.54 12.19
N ALA A 224 -3.25 -2.52 11.15
CA ALA A 224 -2.63 -3.72 10.61
C ALA A 224 -1.75 -4.42 11.67
N GLY A 225 -0.96 -3.65 12.41
CA GLY A 225 -0.16 -4.16 13.53
C GLY A 225 -1.00 -4.86 14.59
N ASP A 226 -2.11 -4.25 15.01
CA ASP A 226 -3.03 -4.85 15.99
C ASP A 226 -3.68 -6.15 15.49
N LEU A 227 -4.03 -6.21 14.20
CA LEU A 227 -4.62 -7.40 13.59
C LEU A 227 -3.59 -8.52 13.43
N ILE A 228 -2.35 -8.19 13.13
CA ILE A 228 -1.25 -9.16 13.09
C ILE A 228 -1.01 -9.74 14.49
N ASP A 229 -1.03 -8.90 15.53
CA ASP A 229 -0.87 -9.38 16.92
C ASP A 229 -2.02 -10.33 17.33
N LYS A 230 -3.26 -10.04 16.89
CA LYS A 230 -4.41 -10.95 17.07
C LYS A 230 -4.24 -12.25 16.29
N LEU A 231 -3.77 -12.18 15.04
CA LEU A 231 -3.49 -13.34 14.21
C LEU A 231 -2.45 -14.26 14.86
N HIS A 232 -1.38 -13.69 15.41
CA HIS A 232 -0.33 -14.46 16.10
C HIS A 232 -0.82 -15.10 17.40
N THR A 233 -1.63 -14.38 18.16
CA THR A 233 -2.09 -14.85 19.48
C THR A 233 -3.23 -15.86 19.38
N GLY A 234 -4.18 -15.65 18.46
CA GLY A 234 -5.43 -16.41 18.38
C GLY A 234 -5.67 -17.10 17.04
N GLY A 235 -4.71 -17.07 16.12
CA GLY A 235 -4.83 -17.64 14.79
C GLY A 235 -5.84 -16.89 13.90
N PRO A 236 -6.12 -17.41 12.69
CA PRO A 236 -7.02 -16.76 11.73
C PRO A 236 -8.44 -16.52 12.25
N ALA A 237 -8.94 -17.36 13.16
CA ALA A 237 -10.28 -17.22 13.74
C ALA A 237 -10.41 -16.02 14.69
N ALA A 238 -9.30 -15.43 15.15
CA ALA A 238 -9.30 -14.23 15.98
C ALA A 238 -9.43 -12.93 15.17
N LEU A 239 -9.29 -12.99 13.84
CA LEU A 239 -9.50 -11.85 12.97
C LEU A 239 -11.00 -11.55 12.83
N PRO A 240 -11.38 -10.26 12.71
CA PRO A 240 -12.75 -9.90 12.43
C PRO A 240 -13.19 -10.47 11.08
N PRO A 241 -14.46 -10.91 10.95
CA PRO A 241 -14.98 -11.34 9.66
C PRO A 241 -14.91 -10.19 8.65
N LEU A 242 -14.67 -10.52 7.39
CA LEU A 242 -14.70 -9.52 6.33
C LEU A 242 -16.10 -8.91 6.22
N PRO A 243 -16.20 -7.58 6.02
CA PRO A 243 -17.47 -6.95 5.78
C PRO A 243 -18.08 -7.51 4.49
N PRO A 244 -19.42 -7.68 4.43
CA PRO A 244 -20.06 -8.13 3.22
C PRO A 244 -19.83 -7.11 2.10
N SER A 245 -19.28 -7.59 0.99
CA SER A 245 -19.07 -6.80 -0.22
C SER A 245 -19.94 -7.37 -1.35
N ALA A 246 -20.43 -6.49 -2.22
CA ALA A 246 -21.23 -6.88 -3.37
C ALA A 246 -20.51 -6.48 -4.66
N PRO A 247 -20.55 -7.33 -5.71
CA PRO A 247 -20.01 -6.99 -7.01
C PRO A 247 -20.53 -5.64 -7.52
N ARG A 248 -19.63 -4.81 -8.03
CA ARG A 248 -19.98 -3.50 -8.56
C ARG A 248 -20.87 -3.64 -9.79
N ARG A 249 -22.11 -3.15 -9.69
CA ARG A 249 -23.14 -3.33 -10.74
C ARG A 249 -23.00 -2.38 -11.94
N ARG A 250 -22.30 -1.26 -11.79
CA ARG A 250 -22.16 -0.23 -12.84
C ARG A 250 -20.71 0.26 -12.93
N PRO A 251 -20.20 0.53 -14.15
CA PRO A 251 -18.90 1.16 -14.33
C PRO A 251 -18.80 2.48 -13.56
N GLN A 252 -17.59 2.82 -13.14
CA GLN A 252 -17.34 4.13 -12.56
C GLN A 252 -17.24 5.17 -13.65
N THR A 253 -17.77 6.36 -13.39
CA THR A 253 -18.05 7.34 -14.45
C THR A 253 -16.84 7.88 -15.20
N HIS A 254 -15.60 7.50 -14.87
CA HIS A 254 -14.37 7.93 -15.55
C HIS A 254 -13.23 6.89 -15.49
N SER A 255 -13.54 5.58 -15.53
CA SER A 255 -12.48 4.56 -15.67
C SER A 255 -11.91 4.56 -17.09
N SER A 256 -11.08 5.55 -17.42
CA SER A 256 -10.17 5.41 -18.55
C SER A 256 -8.86 4.83 -18.02
N THR A 257 -8.86 3.53 -17.75
CA THR A 257 -7.60 2.78 -17.82
C THR A 257 -7.17 2.83 -19.28
N HIS A 258 -6.09 3.55 -19.58
CA HIS A 258 -5.42 3.51 -20.88
C HIS A 258 -4.73 2.14 -21.05
N ARG A 259 -5.52 1.06 -21.13
CA ARG A 259 -5.01 -0.24 -21.57
C ARG A 259 -5.08 -0.28 -23.09
N THR A 260 -3.97 0.09 -23.74
CA THR A 260 -3.71 -0.39 -25.10
C THR A 260 -3.10 -1.78 -24.97
N PRO A 261 -3.72 -2.87 -25.43
CA PRO A 261 -3.07 -4.16 -25.43
C PRO A 261 -1.90 -4.10 -26.42
N GLY A 262 -0.68 -4.24 -25.91
CA GLY A 262 0.50 -4.43 -26.74
C GLY A 262 0.25 -5.58 -27.71
N ARG A 263 0.24 -5.27 -29.01
CA ARG A 263 0.24 -6.23 -30.11
C ARG A 263 1.45 -7.15 -29.93
N ARG A 264 1.26 -8.36 -29.40
CA ARG A 264 2.21 -9.45 -29.57
C ARG A 264 2.23 -9.81 -31.06
N SER A 265 3.20 -9.29 -31.80
CA SER A 265 3.55 -9.82 -33.12
C SER A 265 4.22 -11.18 -32.92
N GLY A 266 3.45 -12.25 -33.10
CA GLY A 266 4.01 -13.57 -33.37
C GLY A 266 4.81 -13.51 -34.68
N ARG A 267 6.07 -13.93 -34.62
CA ARG A 267 6.76 -14.52 -35.76
C ARG A 267 7.45 -15.78 -35.29
N GLY A 268 6.86 -16.92 -35.65
CA GLY A 268 7.58 -18.17 -35.73
C GLY A 268 8.50 -18.16 -36.94
N GLN A 269 9.68 -18.73 -36.77
CA GLN A 269 10.54 -19.37 -37.76
C GLN A 269 11.22 -20.49 -36.94
N GLN A 270 10.89 -21.78 -37.03
CA GLN A 270 11.15 -22.67 -38.17
C GLN A 270 12.46 -22.33 -38.88
N GLN A 271 13.56 -22.89 -38.37
CA GLN A 271 14.42 -23.84 -39.08
C GLN A 271 15.27 -24.60 -38.06
#